data_AF-A0A9W7Q0I1-F1
#
_entry.id   AF-A0A9W7Q0I1-F1
#
_cell.length_a   1.000
_cell.length_b   1.000
_cell.length_c   1.000
_cell.angle_alpha   90.00
_cell.angle_beta   90.00
_cell.angle_gamma   90.00
#
_symmetry.space_group_name_H-M   'P 1'
#
loop_
_entity.id
_entity.type
_entity.pdbx_description
1 polymer ?
#
loop_
_entity_poly.entity_id
_entity_poly.type
_entity_poly.pdbx_seq_one_letter_code
_entity_poly.pdbx_strand_id
1 'polypeptide(L)'
;MWVEASEFEDVEFGDYISFVKDPDNEFDKNAIKVIVNLDNKEFHIGHVPKKQNVEIGKLLDSESITSISANFVGGKTKSVDYDDEKDKDVVIITELTLGVLITLRFEAE
;
A
#
# COMPACT_ATOMS: atom_id res chain seq x y z
N MET A 1 13.05 -26.29 -14.95
CA MET A 1 12.85 -25.54 -13.70
C MET A 1 11.54 -24.81 -13.86
N TRP A 2 10.53 -25.21 -13.09
CA TRP A 2 9.27 -24.47 -13.02
C TRP A 2 9.41 -23.54 -11.83
N VAL A 3 9.48 -22.24 -12.09
CA VAL A 3 9.34 -21.24 -11.04
C VAL A 3 7.85 -21.02 -10.91
N GLU A 4 7.23 -21.64 -9.91
CA GLU A 4 5.93 -21.15 -9.43
C GLU A 4 6.23 -19.80 -8.78
N ALA A 5 6.17 -18.74 -9.58
CA ALA A 5 6.11 -17.39 -9.04
C ALA A 5 4.81 -17.32 -8.23
N SER A 6 4.92 -17.08 -6.93
CA SER A 6 3.80 -16.69 -6.09
C SER A 6 3.13 -15.49 -6.75
N GLU A 7 1.96 -15.66 -7.36
CA GLU A 7 1.31 -14.71 -8.30
C GLU A 7 1.02 -13.32 -7.71
N PHE A 8 1.33 -13.09 -6.43
CA PHE A 8 1.05 -11.85 -5.72
C PHE A 8 2.26 -11.25 -4.99
N GLU A 9 3.44 -11.89 -5.00
CA GLU A 9 4.56 -11.38 -4.19
C GLU A 9 5.20 -10.10 -4.74
N ASP A 10 5.01 -9.78 -6.03
CA ASP A 10 5.69 -8.66 -6.68
C ASP A 10 4.76 -7.73 -7.48
N VAL A 11 3.46 -7.67 -7.16
CA VAL A 11 2.55 -6.72 -7.84
C VAL A 11 2.67 -5.34 -7.19
N GLU A 12 3.67 -4.58 -7.64
CA GLU A 12 3.75 -3.15 -7.39
C GLU A 12 2.80 -2.41 -8.34
N PHE A 13 1.87 -1.63 -7.79
CA PHE A 13 0.84 -0.93 -8.58
C PHE A 13 0.84 0.58 -8.31
N GLY A 14 2.01 1.13 -7.96
CA GLY A 14 2.19 2.55 -7.66
C GLY A 14 1.77 3.48 -8.81
N ASP A 15 2.01 3.08 -10.06
CA ASP A 15 1.64 3.83 -11.27
C ASP A 15 0.12 4.00 -11.44
N TYR A 16 -0.67 3.17 -10.78
CA TYR A 16 -2.13 3.23 -10.81
C TYR A 16 -2.70 4.06 -9.66
N ILE A 17 -1.87 4.53 -8.72
CA ILE A 17 -2.31 5.31 -7.56
C ILE A 17 -2.42 6.79 -7.89
N SER A 18 -3.48 7.42 -7.41
CA SER A 18 -3.65 8.87 -7.42
C SER A 18 -4.19 9.37 -6.09
N PHE A 19 -3.85 10.62 -5.76
CA PHE A 19 -4.32 11.30 -4.55
C PHE A 19 -5.24 12.46 -4.92
N VAL A 20 -6.41 12.51 -4.28
CA VAL A 20 -7.41 13.57 -4.53
C VAL A 20 -7.78 14.24 -3.22
N LYS A 21 -7.55 15.56 -3.12
CA LYS A 21 -7.94 16.35 -1.95
C LYS A 21 -9.47 16.40 -1.81
N ASP A 22 -9.97 16.27 -0.59
CA ASP A 22 -11.39 16.25 -0.25
C ASP A 22 -11.70 17.35 0.80
N PRO A 23 -11.64 18.64 0.42
CA PRO A 23 -11.82 19.74 1.36
C PRO A 23 -13.21 19.82 1.98
N ASP A 24 -14.21 19.26 1.30
CA ASP A 24 -15.61 19.19 1.74
C ASP A 24 -15.91 17.98 2.64
N ASN A 25 -14.88 17.21 3.02
CA ASN A 25 -15.04 16.06 3.91
C ASN A 25 -15.58 16.49 5.29
N GLU A 26 -16.63 15.83 5.75
CA GLU A 26 -17.33 16.17 6.99
C GLU A 26 -16.49 15.96 8.27
N PHE A 27 -15.43 15.15 8.20
CA PHE A 27 -14.60 14.78 9.36
C PHE A 27 -13.25 15.49 9.40
N ASP A 28 -12.65 15.78 8.25
CA ASP A 28 -11.35 16.44 8.14
C ASP A 28 -11.18 17.18 6.81
N LYS A 29 -11.12 18.52 6.85
CA LYS A 29 -10.87 19.37 5.67
C LYS A 29 -9.54 19.09 4.94
N ASN A 30 -8.61 18.38 5.57
CA ASN A 30 -7.34 17.98 4.95
C ASN A 30 -7.40 16.52 4.47
N ALA A 31 -8.58 15.91 4.38
CA ALA A 31 -8.74 14.56 3.86
C ALA A 31 -8.19 14.48 2.43
N ILE A 32 -7.46 13.40 2.16
CA ILE A 32 -6.91 13.08 0.84
C ILE A 32 -7.33 11.65 0.54
N LYS A 33 -8.16 11.48 -0.49
CA LYS A 33 -8.58 10.19 -1.01
C LYS A 33 -7.43 9.53 -1.75
N VAL A 34 -7.33 8.22 -1.59
CA VAL A 34 -6.44 7.33 -2.34
C VAL A 34 -7.29 6.60 -3.37
N ILE A 35 -6.96 6.84 -4.64
CA ILE A 35 -7.68 6.30 -5.80
C ILE A 35 -6.77 5.34 -6.54
N VAL A 36 -7.32 4.19 -6.93
CA VAL A 36 -6.70 3.25 -7.88
C VAL A 36 -7.37 3.45 -9.24
N ASN A 37 -6.56 3.66 -10.28
CA ASN A 37 -7.01 3.86 -11.65
C ASN A 37 -6.77 2.58 -12.45
N LEU A 38 -7.82 1.86 -12.83
CA LEU A 38 -7.73 0.63 -13.61
C LEU A 38 -8.79 0.63 -14.70
N ASP A 39 -8.43 0.25 -15.93
CA ASP A 39 -9.33 0.15 -17.08
C ASP A 39 -10.20 1.40 -17.30
N ASN A 40 -9.59 2.59 -17.17
CA ASN A 40 -10.27 3.90 -17.23
C ASN A 40 -11.39 4.09 -16.18
N LYS A 41 -11.29 3.39 -15.05
CA LYS A 41 -12.18 3.54 -13.89
C LYS A 41 -11.38 3.91 -12.65
N GLU A 42 -11.98 4.74 -11.82
CA GLU A 42 -11.44 5.19 -10.54
C GLU A 42 -12.09 4.40 -9.40
N PHE A 43 -11.26 3.83 -8.54
CA PHE A 43 -11.68 3.08 -7.35
C PHE A 43 -11.12 3.76 -6.11
N HIS A 44 -12.00 4.28 -5.26
CA HIS A 44 -11.60 4.83 -3.96
C HIS A 44 -11.32 3.69 -2.98
N ILE A 45 -10.06 3.57 -2.55
CA ILE A 45 -9.59 2.49 -1.67
C ILE A 45 -9.33 2.93 -0.23
N GLY A 46 -9.37 4.24 0.05
CA GLY A 46 -9.22 4.77 1.39
C GLY A 46 -8.73 6.21 1.43
N HIS A 47 -8.30 6.66 2.61
CA HIS A 47 -7.78 8.00 2.82
C HIS A 47 -6.35 7.95 3.37
N VAL A 48 -5.56 8.98 3.07
CA VAL A 48 -4.27 9.21 3.74
C VAL A 48 -4.51 9.37 5.25
N PRO A 49 -3.71 8.73 6.12
CA PRO A 49 -3.86 8.86 7.56
C PRO A 49 -3.84 10.32 8.03
N LYS A 50 -4.73 10.67 8.96
CA LYS A 50 -4.87 12.03 9.52
C LYS A 50 -3.58 12.62 10.09
N LYS A 51 -2.67 11.78 10.58
CA LYS A 51 -1.37 12.23 11.11
C LYS A 51 -0.41 12.72 10.03
N GLN A 52 -0.63 12.33 8.78
CA GLN A 52 0.28 12.57 7.64
C GLN A 52 -0.36 13.43 6.55
N ASN A 53 -1.69 13.56 6.53
CA ASN A 53 -2.42 14.20 5.43
C ASN A 53 -2.00 15.65 5.14
N VAL A 54 -1.66 16.45 6.15
CA VAL A 54 -1.19 17.84 5.94
C VAL A 54 0.17 17.86 5.25
N GLU A 55 1.10 16.98 5.64
CA GLU A 55 2.44 16.91 5.05
C GLU A 55 2.36 16.38 3.61
N ILE A 56 1.65 15.27 3.40
CA ILE A 56 1.40 14.74 2.05
C ILE A 56 0.69 15.77 1.18
N GLY A 57 -0.28 16.51 1.73
CA GLY A 57 -0.99 17.56 1.01
C GLY A 57 -0.07 18.67 0.50
N LYS A 58 1.00 19.02 1.25
CA LYS A 58 2.02 19.97 0.82
C LYS A 58 2.92 19.40 -0.27
N LEU A 59 3.36 18.15 -0.11
CA LEU A 59 4.18 17.46 -1.13
C LEU A 59 3.45 17.34 -2.47
N LEU A 60 2.12 17.17 -2.43
CA LEU A 60 1.28 17.18 -3.62
C LEU A 60 1.19 18.58 -4.24
N ASP A 61 1.07 19.65 -3.43
CA ASP A 61 1.02 21.03 -3.93
C ASP A 61 2.34 21.52 -4.52
N SER A 62 3.47 21.03 -3.99
CA SER A 62 4.80 21.41 -4.44
C SER A 62 5.32 20.55 -5.59
N GLU A 63 4.54 19.57 -6.05
CA GLU A 63 4.93 18.60 -7.09
C GLU A 63 6.28 17.92 -6.81
N SER A 64 6.68 17.78 -5.53
CA SER A 64 8.00 17.28 -5.13
C SER A 64 8.08 15.75 -5.08
N ILE A 65 6.96 15.05 -5.27
CA ILE A 65 6.89 13.59 -5.27
C ILE A 65 7.51 13.07 -6.57
N THR A 66 8.59 12.32 -6.45
CA THR A 66 9.34 11.74 -7.57
C THR A 66 8.85 10.36 -7.96
N SER A 67 8.28 9.61 -7.01
CA SER A 67 7.81 8.24 -7.26
C SER A 67 6.80 7.80 -6.19
N ILE A 68 5.81 7.03 -6.63
CA ILE A 68 4.81 6.37 -5.81
C ILE A 68 4.98 4.87 -6.02
N SER A 69 5.09 4.13 -4.91
CA SER A 69 5.08 2.67 -4.90
C SER A 69 3.92 2.20 -4.03
N ALA A 70 3.23 1.14 -4.44
CA ALA A 70 2.10 0.59 -3.71
C ALA A 70 2.10 -0.92 -3.79
N ASN A 71 1.93 -1.57 -2.62
CA ASN A 71 1.93 -3.02 -2.48
C ASN A 71 0.74 -3.47 -1.63
N PHE A 72 0.14 -4.59 -1.99
CA PHE A 72 -0.83 -5.26 -1.13
C PHE A 72 -0.11 -5.83 0.09
N VAL A 73 -0.66 -5.59 1.27
CA VAL A 73 -0.12 -6.12 2.52
C VAL A 73 -1.21 -6.82 3.31
N GLY A 74 -0.78 -7.79 4.12
CA GLY A 74 -1.67 -8.57 4.96
C GLY A 74 -2.28 -9.77 4.25
N GLY A 75 -3.48 -10.17 4.67
CA GLY A 75 -4.10 -11.42 4.23
C GLY A 75 -3.56 -12.64 4.98
N LYS A 76 -3.98 -13.83 4.52
CA LYS A 76 -3.57 -15.10 5.09
C LYS A 76 -2.25 -15.54 4.46
N THR A 77 -1.17 -15.43 5.21
CA THR A 77 0.15 -15.90 4.80
C THR A 77 0.45 -17.27 5.42
N LYS A 78 1.20 -18.08 4.68
CA LYS A 78 1.73 -19.35 5.17
C LYS A 78 3.24 -19.32 5.01
N SER A 79 3.97 -19.56 6.08
CA SER A 79 5.41 -19.78 6.03
C SER A 79 5.72 -21.19 6.54
N VAL A 80 6.82 -21.75 6.06
CA VAL A 80 7.38 -23.01 6.55
C VAL A 80 8.65 -22.64 7.32
N ASP A 81 8.72 -23.08 8.57
CA ASP A 81 9.89 -22.97 9.42
C ASP A 81 10.30 -24.38 9.87
N TYR A 82 11.55 -24.57 10.30
CA TYR A 82 12.05 -25.87 10.72
C TYR A 82 12.23 -25.91 12.25
N ASP A 83 11.59 -26.88 12.92
CA ASP A 83 11.72 -27.10 14.36
C ASP A 83 12.86 -28.10 14.60
N ASP A 84 14.06 -27.57 14.89
CA ASP A 84 15.28 -28.34 15.14
C ASP A 84 15.14 -29.36 16.28
N GLU A 85 14.30 -29.09 17.29
CA GLU A 85 14.12 -29.98 18.44
C GLU A 85 13.25 -31.20 18.08
N LYS A 86 12.28 -30.99 17.17
CA LYS A 86 11.32 -32.03 16.77
C LYS A 86 11.64 -32.65 15.42
N ASP A 87 12.76 -32.26 14.79
CA ASP A 87 13.24 -32.68 13.48
C ASP A 87 12.10 -32.72 12.45
N LYS A 88 11.40 -31.59 12.31
CA LYS A 88 10.25 -31.48 11.40
C LYS A 88 9.96 -30.06 10.94
N ASP A 89 9.35 -29.97 9.76
CA ASP A 89 8.77 -28.73 9.25
C ASP A 89 7.54 -28.33 10.07
N VAL A 90 7.46 -27.04 10.39
CA VAL A 90 6.33 -26.38 11.04
C VAL A 90 5.72 -25.38 10.07
N VAL A 91 4.44 -25.57 9.77
CA VAL A 91 3.67 -24.62 8.97
C VAL A 91 3.10 -23.57 9.91
N ILE A 92 3.54 -22.32 9.74
CA ILE A 92 3.04 -21.16 10.47
C ILE A 92 2.01 -20.46 9.58
N ILE A 93 0.78 -20.32 10.08
CA ILE A 93 -0.28 -19.58 9.40
C ILE A 93 -0.49 -18.29 10.16
N THR A 94 -0.29 -17.16 9.48
CA THR A 94 -0.57 -15.83 10.04
C THR A 94 -1.69 -15.17 9.25
N GLU A 95 -2.65 -14.59 9.96
CA GLU A 95 -3.75 -13.83 9.36
C GLU A 95 -3.58 -12.36 9.73
N LEU A 96 -3.27 -11.54 8.73
CA LEU A 96 -3.07 -10.11 8.87
C LEU A 96 -4.21 -9.36 8.19
N THR A 97 -4.58 -8.19 8.72
CA THR A 97 -5.57 -7.32 8.09
C THR A 97 -5.10 -6.94 6.69
N LEU A 98 -5.91 -7.24 5.68
CA LEU A 98 -5.64 -6.87 4.29
C LEU A 98 -5.63 -5.34 4.14
N GLY A 99 -4.63 -4.81 3.45
CA GLY A 99 -4.48 -3.38 3.21
C GLY A 99 -3.51 -3.08 2.06
N VAL A 100 -3.18 -1.80 1.94
CA VAL A 100 -2.23 -1.30 0.94
C VAL A 100 -1.17 -0.49 1.66
N LEU A 101 0.10 -0.84 1.42
CA LEU A 101 1.25 -0.05 1.83
C LEU A 101 1.67 0.84 0.67
N ILE A 102 1.64 2.16 0.89
CA ILE A 102 2.07 3.15 -0.10
C ILE A 102 3.33 3.83 0.40
N THR A 103 4.40 3.81 -0.40
CA THR A 103 5.64 4.54 -0.12
C THR A 103 5.83 5.63 -1.16
N LEU A 104 6.01 6.85 -0.68
CA LEU A 104 6.26 8.05 -1.48
C LEU A 104 7.74 8.41 -1.39
N ARG A 105 8.37 8.70 -2.53
CA ARG A 105 9.70 9.31 -2.60
C ARG A 105 9.54 10.74 -3.09
N PHE A 106 10.30 11.66 -2.51
CA PHE A 106 10.25 13.07 -2.83
C PHE A 106 11.64 13.69 -2.73
N GLU A 107 11.85 14.81 -3.42
CA GLU A 107 13.04 15.63 -3.26
C GLU A 107 12.86 16.57 -2.05
N ALA A 108 13.87 16.63 -1.20
CA ALA A 108 13.94 17.61 -0.13
C ALA A 108 14.85 18.76 -0.59
N GLU A 109 14.33 19.99 -0.57
CA GLU A 109 15.13 21.21 -0.76
C GLU A 109 16.18 21.41 0.34
#